data_AF-A0A7C2QED4-F1
#
_entry.id   AF-A0A7C2QED4-F1
#
_cell.length_a   1.000
_cell.length_b   1.000
_cell.length_c   1.000
_cell.angle_alpha   90.00
_cell.angle_beta   90.00
_cell.angle_gamma   90.00
#
_symmetry.space_group_name_H-M   'P 1'
#
loop_
_entity.id
_entity.type
_entity.pdbx_description
1 polymer ?
#
loop_
_entity_poly.entity_id
_entity_poly.type
_entity_poly.pdbx_seq_one_letter_code
_entity_poly.pdbx_strand_id
1 'polypeptide(L)'
;MSEAYVEGSLREFMETNRIIPRVIYECILTTRADEETNAAPMGVIFEEDSMLLRPFKSTKSYRLLKRAPYGVVNFTDDVEVFYITTFGAKSDFNELFAPSVSVPAPSLANAYARLEFFVESLVKEDDNRAVFRCKVLKALWKRREAKPYTRAEHAIIESLIHATRLKFFLERGMSQEVIQLAHLIKHYDALVSRVAPNTIYSSIMDKLKALISSWGLSGPLLDSSELQKEQDDVNDD
;
A
#
# COMPACT_ATOMS: atom_id res chain seq x y z
N MET A 1 -5.14 -5.22 26.04
CA MET A 1 -6.50 -4.85 25.57
C MET A 1 -6.32 -3.89 24.41
N SER A 2 -6.81 -4.18 23.20
CA SER A 2 -6.66 -3.19 22.12
C SER A 2 -7.43 -1.93 22.52
N GLU A 3 -6.76 -0.79 22.59
CA GLU A 3 -7.43 0.47 22.94
C GLU A 3 -8.59 0.73 21.97
N ALA A 4 -9.69 1.25 22.51
CA ALA A 4 -10.86 1.63 21.73
C ALA A 4 -10.48 2.75 20.74
N TYR A 5 -11.19 2.81 19.62
CA TYR A 5 -11.06 3.92 18.70
C TYR A 5 -11.53 5.22 19.36
N VAL A 6 -10.74 6.28 19.20
CA VAL A 6 -11.19 7.66 19.36
C VAL A 6 -11.82 8.10 18.06
N GLU A 7 -12.99 8.75 18.15
CA GLU A 7 -13.69 9.34 17.01
C GLU A 7 -13.47 10.86 17.00
N GLY A 8 -13.31 11.44 15.81
CA GLY A 8 -13.22 12.88 15.64
C GLY A 8 -13.31 13.34 14.19
N SER A 9 -13.11 14.64 14.01
CA SER A 9 -13.00 15.31 12.72
C SER A 9 -11.65 15.05 12.04
N LEU A 10 -11.55 15.38 10.75
CA LEU A 10 -10.28 15.32 10.02
C LEU A 10 -9.21 16.21 10.66
N ARG A 11 -9.58 17.42 11.10
CA ARG A 11 -8.64 18.35 11.73
C ARG A 11 -8.07 17.79 13.02
N GLU A 12 -8.91 17.27 13.90
CA GLU A 12 -8.47 16.62 15.14
C GLU A 12 -7.59 15.40 14.86
N PHE A 13 -7.93 14.60 13.85
CA PHE A 13 -7.09 13.50 13.39
C PHE A 13 -5.71 13.98 12.93
N MET A 14 -5.65 15.03 12.10
CA MET A 14 -4.40 15.58 11.58
C MET A 14 -3.50 16.16 12.69
N GLU A 15 -4.08 16.96 13.58
CA GLU A 15 -3.36 17.58 14.71
C GLU A 15 -2.85 16.50 15.69
N THR A 16 -3.70 15.55 16.06
CA THR A 16 -3.35 14.48 17.02
C THR A 16 -2.29 13.53 16.48
N ASN A 17 -2.39 13.17 15.20
CA ASN A 17 -1.51 12.17 14.56
C ASN A 17 -0.34 12.80 13.80
N ARG A 18 -0.08 14.11 14.00
CA ARG A 18 1.07 14.84 13.43
C ARG A 18 1.14 14.71 11.91
N ILE A 19 -0.01 14.79 11.25
CA ILE A 19 -0.10 14.73 9.79
C ILE A 19 0.47 16.02 9.22
N ILE A 20 1.40 15.87 8.28
CA ILE A 20 2.01 16.97 7.55
C ILE A 20 1.24 17.12 6.23
N PRO A 21 0.59 18.27 5.97
CA PRO A 21 -0.11 18.50 4.72
C PRO A 21 0.80 18.33 3.50
N ARG A 22 0.22 17.91 2.37
CA ARG A 22 0.91 17.71 1.07
C ARG A 22 1.96 16.58 1.04
N VAL A 23 2.07 15.77 2.10
CA VAL A 23 2.81 14.51 2.09
C VAL A 23 1.89 13.38 1.62
N ILE A 24 2.45 12.42 0.89
CA ILE A 24 1.75 11.18 0.52
C ILE A 24 1.92 10.19 1.67
N TYR A 25 0.81 9.70 2.19
CA TYR A 25 0.78 8.63 3.17
C TYR A 25 0.25 7.36 2.52
N GLU A 26 0.98 6.25 2.66
CA GLU A 26 0.56 4.95 2.15
C GLU A 26 -0.53 4.36 3.05
N CYS A 27 -1.62 3.91 2.42
CA CYS A 27 -2.77 3.35 3.10
C CYS A 27 -3.43 2.27 2.24
N ILE A 28 -4.42 1.58 2.80
CA ILE A 28 -5.31 0.71 2.03
C ILE A 28 -6.64 1.43 1.82
N LEU A 29 -6.96 1.67 0.55
CA LEU A 29 -8.26 2.18 0.14
C LEU A 29 -9.23 1.02 -0.03
N THR A 30 -10.33 1.06 0.72
CA THR A 30 -11.46 0.16 0.53
C THR A 30 -12.64 0.89 -0.10
N THR A 31 -13.23 0.27 -1.12
CA THR A 31 -14.34 0.84 -1.91
C THR A 31 -15.41 -0.22 -2.13
N ARG A 32 -16.67 0.20 -2.24
CA ARG A 32 -17.79 -0.70 -2.55
C ARG A 32 -18.80 -0.02 -3.46
N ALA A 33 -19.23 -0.72 -4.51
CA ALA A 33 -20.43 -0.40 -5.26
C ALA A 33 -21.26 -1.69 -5.42
N ASP A 34 -22.52 -1.66 -5.02
CA ASP A 34 -23.39 -2.83 -4.98
C ASP A 34 -22.75 -3.98 -4.16
N GLU A 35 -22.65 -5.18 -4.72
CA GLU A 35 -21.97 -6.34 -4.12
C GLU A 35 -20.45 -6.37 -4.39
N GLU A 36 -19.93 -5.41 -5.17
CA GLU A 36 -18.52 -5.39 -5.54
C GLU A 36 -17.69 -4.59 -4.54
N THR A 37 -16.82 -5.28 -3.81
CA THR A 37 -15.80 -4.69 -2.92
C THR A 37 -14.41 -4.72 -3.54
N ASN A 38 -13.55 -3.81 -3.08
CA ASN A 38 -12.13 -3.76 -3.39
C ASN A 38 -11.35 -3.28 -2.17
N ALA A 39 -10.13 -3.79 -2.01
CA ALA A 39 -9.08 -3.25 -1.16
C ALA A 39 -7.81 -3.13 -2.00
N ALA A 40 -7.15 -1.97 -2.00
CA ALA A 40 -5.90 -1.78 -2.73
C ALA A 40 -5.04 -0.71 -2.05
N PRO A 41 -3.70 -0.80 -2.12
CA PRO A 41 -2.84 0.27 -1.68
C PRO A 41 -3.14 1.58 -2.42
N MET A 42 -3.02 2.70 -1.70
CA MET A 42 -3.26 4.03 -2.21
C MET A 42 -2.42 5.04 -1.42
N GLY A 43 -1.87 6.01 -2.14
CA GLY A 43 -1.35 7.23 -1.53
C GLY A 43 -2.48 8.21 -1.25
N VAL A 44 -2.62 8.66 -0.01
CA VAL A 44 -3.52 9.75 0.39
C VAL A 44 -2.72 11.00 0.70
N ILE A 45 -3.20 12.14 0.23
CA ILE A 45 -2.59 13.46 0.48
C ILE A 45 -3.56 14.29 1.30
N PHE A 46 -3.12 14.84 2.42
CA PHE A 46 -3.94 15.71 3.25
C PHE A 46 -3.80 17.18 2.85
N GLU A 47 -4.96 17.85 2.77
CA GLU A 47 -5.11 19.30 2.72
C GLU A 47 -5.78 19.78 4.02
N GLU A 48 -6.06 21.07 4.16
CA GLU A 48 -6.50 21.66 5.44
C GLU A 48 -7.86 21.11 5.93
N ASP A 49 -8.80 20.88 5.01
CA ASP A 49 -10.18 20.47 5.30
C ASP A 49 -10.63 19.22 4.53
N SER A 50 -9.72 18.63 3.74
CA SER A 50 -10.02 17.56 2.80
C SER A 50 -8.79 16.69 2.56
N MET A 51 -9.00 15.59 1.83
CA MET A 51 -7.90 14.74 1.37
C MET A 51 -8.04 14.45 -0.11
N LEU A 52 -6.91 14.18 -0.77
CA LEU A 52 -6.85 13.83 -2.18
C LEU A 52 -6.48 12.36 -2.37
N LEU A 53 -7.20 11.69 -3.26
CA LEU A 53 -6.88 10.34 -3.74
C LEU A 53 -6.56 10.40 -5.23
N ARG A 54 -5.50 9.69 -5.64
CA ARG A 54 -4.95 9.76 -7.02
C ARG A 54 -4.87 8.40 -7.72
N PRO A 55 -5.99 7.66 -7.85
CA PRO A 55 -5.98 6.34 -8.47
C PRO A 55 -5.68 6.42 -9.98
N PHE A 56 -5.05 5.37 -10.51
CA PHE A 56 -5.00 5.16 -11.94
C PHE A 56 -6.38 4.79 -12.49
N LYS A 57 -6.72 5.30 -13.67
CA LYS A 57 -8.03 5.08 -14.31
C LYS A 57 -8.30 3.63 -14.69
N SER A 58 -7.23 2.84 -14.89
CA SER A 58 -7.29 1.40 -15.12
C SER A 58 -7.65 0.59 -13.87
N THR A 59 -7.62 1.19 -12.68
CA THR A 59 -7.81 0.45 -11.41
C THR A 59 -9.27 0.24 -11.07
N LYS A 60 -9.53 -0.85 -10.35
CA LYS A 60 -10.85 -1.13 -9.77
C LYS A 60 -11.29 -0.05 -8.76
N SER A 61 -10.36 0.51 -7.98
CA SER A 61 -10.65 1.62 -7.06
C SER A 61 -11.22 2.84 -7.78
N TYR A 62 -10.64 3.25 -8.93
CA TYR A 62 -11.19 4.34 -9.74
C TYR A 62 -12.62 4.03 -10.21
N ARG A 63 -12.82 2.87 -10.83
CA ARG A 63 -14.12 2.44 -11.36
C ARG A 63 -15.21 2.41 -10.28
N LEU A 64 -14.88 1.92 -9.08
CA LEU A 64 -15.82 1.86 -7.97
C LEU A 64 -16.12 3.24 -7.39
N LEU A 65 -15.12 4.11 -7.21
CA LEU A 65 -15.34 5.49 -6.74
C LEU A 65 -16.20 6.32 -7.70
N LYS A 66 -16.11 6.07 -9.02
CA LYS A 66 -16.98 6.72 -10.02
C LYS A 66 -18.44 6.27 -9.93
N ARG A 67 -18.70 5.01 -9.52
CA ARG A 67 -20.05 4.44 -9.39
C ARG A 67 -20.68 4.77 -8.02
N ALA A 68 -19.87 4.67 -6.98
CA ALA A 68 -20.23 4.87 -5.59
C ALA A 68 -19.19 5.81 -4.95
N PRO A 69 -19.49 7.13 -4.82
CA PRO A 69 -18.52 8.16 -4.46
C PRO A 69 -18.21 8.18 -2.96
N TYR A 70 -17.87 7.03 -2.38
CA TYR A 70 -17.49 6.88 -0.98
C TYR A 70 -16.48 5.75 -0.81
N GLY A 71 -15.78 5.76 0.32
CA GLY A 71 -14.82 4.72 0.66
C GLY A 71 -14.27 4.90 2.06
N VAL A 72 -13.29 4.05 2.40
CA VAL A 72 -12.52 4.18 3.63
C VAL A 72 -11.03 4.16 3.32
N VAL A 73 -10.31 5.14 3.83
CA VAL A 73 -8.85 5.14 3.89
C VAL A 73 -8.45 4.46 5.19
N ASN A 74 -7.72 3.34 5.10
CA ASN A 74 -7.31 2.54 6.24
C ASN A 74 -5.80 2.62 6.42
N PHE A 75 -5.36 3.13 7.56
CA PHE A 75 -3.95 3.18 7.91
C PHE A 75 -3.56 1.94 8.72
N THR A 76 -2.56 1.24 8.20
CA THR A 76 -1.92 0.08 8.80
C THR A 76 -0.43 0.14 8.49
N ASP A 77 0.39 -0.43 9.35
CA ASP A 77 1.83 -0.65 9.13
C ASP A 77 2.14 -2.14 8.96
N ASP A 78 1.10 -2.96 8.79
CA ASP A 78 1.20 -4.36 8.45
C ASP A 78 1.47 -4.52 6.96
N VAL A 79 2.74 -4.75 6.62
CA VAL A 79 3.19 -4.93 5.24
C VAL A 79 2.63 -6.21 4.58
N GLU A 80 2.13 -7.18 5.34
CA GLU A 80 1.46 -8.36 4.77
C GLU A 80 0.11 -7.95 4.17
N VAL A 81 -0.62 -7.03 4.80
CA VAL A 81 -1.85 -6.46 4.23
C VAL A 81 -1.57 -5.75 2.90
N PHE A 82 -0.48 -4.99 2.80
CA PHE A 82 -0.08 -4.36 1.53
C PHE A 82 0.22 -5.41 0.46
N TYR A 83 0.95 -6.48 0.80
CA TYR A 83 1.21 -7.59 -0.12
C TYR A 83 -0.10 -8.25 -0.61
N ILE A 84 -0.96 -8.66 0.33
CA ILE A 84 -2.23 -9.36 0.03
C ILE A 84 -3.15 -8.49 -0.82
N THR A 85 -3.31 -7.21 -0.48
CA THR A 85 -4.20 -6.30 -1.23
C THR A 85 -3.63 -5.89 -2.59
N THR A 86 -2.34 -6.14 -2.85
CA THR A 86 -1.72 -5.91 -4.15
C THR A 86 -1.76 -7.15 -5.05
N PHE A 87 -1.42 -8.31 -4.49
CA PHE A 87 -1.14 -9.53 -5.26
C PHE A 87 -1.94 -10.77 -4.84
N GLY A 88 -2.64 -10.71 -3.71
CA GLY A 88 -3.48 -11.81 -3.21
C GLY A 88 -4.74 -12.01 -4.05
N ALA A 89 -5.37 -13.17 -3.87
CA ALA A 89 -6.67 -13.46 -4.44
C ALA A 89 -7.78 -12.70 -3.70
N LYS A 90 -8.95 -12.57 -4.34
CA LYS A 90 -10.10 -11.88 -3.71
C LYS A 90 -10.55 -12.53 -2.39
N SER A 91 -10.41 -13.84 -2.27
CA SER A 91 -10.68 -14.59 -1.03
C SER A 91 -9.82 -14.08 0.12
N ASP A 92 -8.56 -13.76 -0.14
CA ASP A 92 -7.53 -13.55 0.86
C ASP A 92 -7.75 -12.26 1.66
N PHE A 93 -8.43 -11.27 1.06
CA PHE A 93 -8.71 -10.00 1.75
C PHE A 93 -10.14 -9.88 2.29
N ASN A 94 -11.05 -10.82 2.00
CA ASN A 94 -12.41 -10.76 2.56
C ASN A 94 -12.41 -10.88 4.10
N GLU A 95 -11.48 -11.67 4.64
CA GLU A 95 -11.30 -11.85 6.09
C GLU A 95 -10.70 -10.62 6.78
N LEU A 96 -10.11 -9.69 6.02
CA LEU A 96 -9.56 -8.44 6.55
C LEU A 96 -10.64 -7.39 6.83
N PHE A 97 -11.86 -7.57 6.31
CA PHE A 97 -12.89 -6.55 6.37
C PHE A 97 -13.60 -6.48 7.73
N ALA A 98 -13.87 -5.24 8.14
CA ALA A 98 -14.74 -4.90 9.26
C ALA A 98 -15.82 -3.92 8.77
N PRO A 99 -16.99 -3.85 9.44
CA PRO A 99 -17.98 -2.84 9.11
C PRO A 99 -17.44 -1.42 9.36
N SER A 100 -17.95 -0.47 8.57
CA SER A 100 -17.75 0.97 8.75
C SER A 100 -18.99 1.58 9.41
N VAL A 101 -18.87 2.80 9.94
CA VAL A 101 -19.92 3.44 10.75
C VAL A 101 -20.83 4.33 9.90
N SER A 102 -20.28 5.03 8.93
CA SER A 102 -20.91 6.12 8.18
C SER A 102 -20.99 5.88 6.67
N VAL A 103 -20.28 4.89 6.12
CA VAL A 103 -20.33 4.54 4.69
C VAL A 103 -20.55 3.04 4.44
N PRO A 104 -21.15 2.64 3.29
CA PRO A 104 -21.36 1.22 2.97
C PRO A 104 -20.07 0.43 2.65
N ALA A 105 -18.98 1.12 2.29
CA ALA A 105 -17.70 0.47 2.04
C ALA A 105 -17.12 -0.11 3.34
N PRO A 106 -16.58 -1.35 3.33
CA PRO A 106 -15.98 -1.92 4.54
C PRO A 106 -14.71 -1.17 4.94
N SER A 107 -14.31 -1.28 6.20
CA SER A 107 -12.99 -0.87 6.69
C SER A 107 -12.10 -2.11 6.88
N LEU A 108 -10.84 -1.92 7.30
CA LEU A 108 -9.96 -3.02 7.71
C LEU A 108 -10.01 -3.25 9.22
N ALA A 109 -10.13 -4.52 9.63
CA ALA A 109 -10.20 -4.93 11.02
C ALA A 109 -8.96 -4.51 11.83
N ASN A 110 -7.76 -4.68 11.25
CA ASN A 110 -6.47 -4.41 11.88
C ASN A 110 -5.90 -3.00 11.62
N ALA A 111 -6.66 -2.09 11.00
CA ALA A 111 -6.22 -0.70 10.87
C ALA A 111 -6.02 -0.05 12.26
N TYR A 112 -5.03 0.84 12.38
CA TYR A 112 -4.88 1.70 13.55
C TYR A 112 -5.60 3.04 13.38
N ALA A 113 -5.89 3.43 12.14
CA ALA A 113 -6.75 4.57 11.84
C ALA A 113 -7.57 4.35 10.57
N ARG A 114 -8.76 4.94 10.52
CA ARG A 114 -9.74 4.82 9.44
C ARG A 114 -10.35 6.20 9.17
N LEU A 115 -10.39 6.61 7.92
CA LEU A 115 -11.08 7.82 7.49
C LEU A 115 -12.18 7.42 6.52
N GLU A 116 -13.43 7.54 6.98
CA GLU A 116 -14.60 7.31 6.15
C GLU A 116 -14.94 8.59 5.41
N PHE A 117 -15.18 8.50 4.10
CA PHE A 117 -15.28 9.70 3.26
C PHE A 117 -16.30 9.56 2.15
N PHE A 118 -16.70 10.72 1.61
CA PHE A 118 -17.30 10.81 0.29
C PHE A 118 -16.43 11.65 -0.66
N VAL A 119 -16.55 11.37 -1.95
CA VAL A 119 -15.91 12.17 -3.01
C VAL A 119 -16.74 13.43 -3.21
N GLU A 120 -16.17 14.58 -2.88
CA GLU A 120 -16.81 15.88 -3.05
C GLU A 120 -16.70 16.35 -4.50
N SER A 121 -15.54 16.15 -5.13
CA SER A 121 -15.33 16.54 -6.53
C SER A 121 -14.21 15.74 -7.20
N LEU A 122 -14.27 15.68 -8.53
CA LEU A 122 -13.16 15.25 -9.39
C LEU A 122 -12.40 16.51 -9.82
N VAL A 123 -11.23 16.74 -9.22
CA VAL A 123 -10.43 17.97 -9.39
C VAL A 123 -9.73 18.00 -10.74
N LYS A 124 -9.19 16.84 -11.16
CA LYS A 124 -8.47 16.69 -12.40
C LYS A 124 -8.58 15.26 -12.89
N GLU A 125 -8.66 15.10 -14.20
CA GLU A 125 -8.48 13.81 -14.85
C GLU A 125 -7.48 14.02 -16.00
N ASP A 126 -6.33 13.36 -15.92
CA ASP A 126 -5.42 13.24 -17.06
C ASP A 126 -5.60 11.87 -17.73
N ASP A 127 -4.76 11.56 -18.71
CA ASP A 127 -4.86 10.32 -19.48
C ASP A 127 -4.75 9.08 -18.58
N ASN A 128 -4.01 9.17 -17.48
CA ASN A 128 -3.63 8.02 -16.66
C ASN A 128 -4.27 8.01 -15.27
N ARG A 129 -4.47 9.17 -14.64
CA ARG A 129 -4.92 9.31 -13.25
C ARG A 129 -6.07 10.29 -13.09
N ALA A 130 -6.92 9.98 -12.12
CA ALA A 130 -7.91 10.90 -11.59
C ALA A 130 -7.44 11.48 -10.26
N VAL A 131 -7.85 12.70 -9.93
CA VAL A 131 -7.65 13.34 -8.64
C VAL A 131 -9.02 13.59 -8.01
N PHE A 132 -9.36 12.77 -7.02
CA PHE A 132 -10.58 12.96 -6.25
C PHE A 132 -10.29 13.79 -5.00
N ARG A 133 -11.06 14.87 -4.80
CA ARG A 133 -11.13 15.57 -3.53
C ARG A 133 -12.21 14.90 -2.69
N CYS A 134 -11.82 14.49 -1.50
CA CYS A 134 -12.64 13.71 -0.60
C CYS A 134 -12.85 14.50 0.70
N LYS A 135 -14.11 14.56 1.14
CA LYS A 135 -14.49 15.09 2.43
C LYS A 135 -14.63 13.94 3.41
N VAL A 136 -13.88 14.00 4.50
CA VAL A 136 -13.93 13.00 5.57
C VAL A 136 -15.18 13.24 6.40
N LEU A 137 -16.01 12.21 6.50
CA LEU A 137 -17.23 12.19 7.31
C LEU A 137 -16.91 11.85 8.76
N LYS A 138 -15.96 10.93 8.97
CA LYS A 138 -15.58 10.43 10.28
C LYS A 138 -14.13 9.95 10.27
N ALA A 139 -13.36 10.38 11.26
CA ALA A 139 -12.04 9.84 11.54
C ALA A 139 -12.08 8.98 12.81
N LEU A 140 -11.50 7.79 12.74
CA LEU A 140 -11.37 6.86 13.85
C LEU A 140 -9.89 6.50 13.99
N TRP A 141 -9.27 6.70 15.14
CA TRP A 141 -7.89 6.25 15.38
C TRP A 141 -7.67 5.67 16.77
N LYS A 142 -6.68 4.80 16.91
CA LYS A 142 -6.25 4.23 18.20
C LYS A 142 -4.95 4.90 18.65
N ARG A 143 -4.72 4.94 19.96
CA ARG A 143 -3.35 5.14 20.45
C ARG A 143 -2.50 3.96 20.01
N ARG A 144 -1.27 4.24 19.60
CA ARG A 144 -0.32 3.22 19.16
C ARG A 144 0.67 2.91 20.26
N GLU A 145 0.99 1.63 20.40
CA GLU A 145 2.15 1.20 21.17
C GLU A 145 3.44 1.66 20.47
N ALA A 146 4.51 1.85 21.24
CA ALA A 146 5.79 2.24 20.69
C ALA A 146 6.35 1.10 19.83
N LYS A 147 6.56 1.36 18.55
CA LYS A 147 7.23 0.47 17.60
C LYS A 147 8.50 1.14 17.09
N PRO A 148 9.69 0.60 17.42
CA PRO A 148 10.94 1.09 16.85
C PRO A 148 10.90 1.00 15.32
N TYR A 149 11.44 2.01 14.65
CA TYR A 149 11.51 2.05 13.19
C TYR A 149 12.43 0.94 12.66
N THR A 150 12.01 0.27 11.59
CA THR A 150 12.82 -0.71 10.85
C THR A 150 12.87 -0.37 9.37
N ARG A 151 14.03 -0.62 8.75
CA ARG A 151 14.20 -0.48 7.30
C ARG A 151 13.53 -1.61 6.51
N ALA A 152 13.15 -2.71 7.16
CA ALA A 152 12.52 -3.85 6.49
C ALA A 152 11.16 -3.48 5.87
N GLU A 153 10.35 -2.71 6.59
CA GLU A 153 9.02 -2.28 6.12
C GLU A 153 9.13 -1.39 4.89
N HIS A 154 10.03 -0.41 4.92
CA HIS A 154 10.34 0.44 3.78
C HIS A 154 10.78 -0.40 2.56
N ALA A 155 11.72 -1.32 2.75
CA ALA A 155 12.23 -2.19 1.69
C ALA A 155 11.12 -3.05 1.06
N ILE A 156 10.20 -3.57 1.86
CA ILE A 156 9.05 -4.33 1.36
C ILE A 156 8.10 -3.44 0.58
N ILE A 157 7.69 -2.29 1.11
CA ILE A 157 6.78 -1.37 0.40
C ILE A 157 7.37 -0.96 -0.96
N GLU A 158 8.65 -0.58 -1.01
CA GLU A 158 9.32 -0.26 -2.27
C GLU A 158 9.35 -1.45 -3.23
N SER A 159 9.63 -2.66 -2.72
CA SER A 159 9.63 -3.88 -3.53
C SER A 159 8.25 -4.19 -4.12
N LEU A 160 7.17 -3.99 -3.36
CA LEU A 160 5.79 -4.14 -3.86
C LEU A 160 5.50 -3.12 -4.96
N ILE A 161 5.87 -1.85 -4.76
CA ILE A 161 5.71 -0.79 -5.75
C ILE A 161 6.46 -1.14 -7.04
N HIS A 162 7.73 -1.56 -6.93
CA HIS A 162 8.53 -1.98 -8.08
C HIS A 162 7.93 -3.19 -8.79
N ALA A 163 7.45 -4.19 -8.05
CA ALA A 163 6.84 -5.39 -8.62
C ALA A 163 5.57 -5.07 -9.42
N THR A 164 4.72 -4.14 -8.97
CA THR A 164 3.54 -3.73 -9.75
C THR A 164 3.91 -3.12 -11.10
N ARG A 165 4.97 -2.28 -11.13
CA ARG A 165 5.49 -1.66 -12.35
C ARG A 165 6.21 -2.66 -13.25
N LEU A 166 6.94 -3.60 -12.65
CA LEU A 166 7.65 -4.65 -13.36
C LEU A 166 6.67 -5.50 -14.15
N LYS A 167 5.54 -5.92 -13.55
CA LYS A 167 4.48 -6.65 -14.26
C LYS A 167 3.94 -5.86 -15.45
N PHE A 168 3.66 -4.57 -15.26
CA PHE A 168 3.16 -3.69 -16.32
C PHE A 168 4.12 -3.56 -17.51
N PHE A 169 5.43 -3.47 -17.26
CA PHE A 169 6.45 -3.38 -18.30
C PHE A 169 6.72 -4.72 -18.99
N LEU A 170 6.66 -5.82 -18.22
CA LEU A 170 6.79 -7.17 -18.75
C LEU A 170 5.69 -7.47 -19.77
N GLU A 171 4.44 -7.12 -19.47
CA GLU A 171 3.29 -7.26 -20.39
C GLU A 171 3.43 -6.42 -21.68
N ARG A 172 4.35 -5.44 -21.71
CA ARG A 172 4.64 -4.57 -22.85
C ARG A 172 5.95 -4.90 -23.57
N GLY A 173 6.67 -5.93 -23.14
CA GLY A 173 7.96 -6.30 -23.73
C GLY A 173 9.07 -5.27 -23.48
N MET A 174 8.95 -4.44 -22.44
CA MET A 174 9.91 -3.39 -22.11
C MET A 174 11.04 -3.95 -21.24
N SER A 175 11.97 -4.67 -21.87
CA SER A 175 12.99 -5.48 -21.17
C SER A 175 13.94 -4.66 -20.28
N GLN A 176 14.31 -3.44 -20.69
CA GLN A 176 15.27 -2.64 -19.94
C GLN A 176 14.70 -2.17 -18.60
N GLU A 177 13.45 -1.72 -18.59
CA GLU A 177 12.72 -1.29 -17.41
C GLU A 177 12.45 -2.46 -16.47
N VAL A 178 12.16 -3.65 -17.02
CA VAL A 178 12.01 -4.88 -16.24
C VAL A 178 13.31 -5.22 -15.52
N ILE A 179 14.46 -5.19 -16.20
CA ILE A 179 15.78 -5.47 -15.60
C ILE A 179 16.08 -4.46 -14.49
N GLN A 180 15.86 -3.17 -14.73
CA GLN A 180 16.09 -2.12 -13.72
C GLN A 180 15.26 -2.34 -12.45
N LEU A 181 13.97 -2.64 -12.59
CA LEU A 181 13.10 -2.91 -11.44
C LEU A 181 13.44 -4.21 -10.73
N ALA A 182 13.84 -5.26 -11.46
CA ALA A 182 14.30 -6.50 -10.87
C ALA A 182 15.55 -6.29 -9.99
N HIS A 183 16.51 -5.49 -10.44
CA HIS A 183 17.70 -5.13 -9.65
C HIS A 183 17.34 -4.36 -8.36
N LEU A 184 16.36 -3.44 -8.42
CA LEU A 184 15.91 -2.73 -7.23
C LEU A 184 15.24 -3.67 -6.22
N ILE A 185 14.41 -4.61 -6.70
CA ILE A 185 13.78 -5.63 -5.83
C ILE A 185 14.86 -6.52 -5.20
N LYS A 186 15.86 -6.96 -5.98
CA LYS A 186 17.01 -7.74 -5.49
C LYS A 186 17.81 -6.97 -4.42
N HIS A 187 18.02 -5.67 -4.62
CA HIS A 187 18.67 -4.80 -3.64
C HIS A 187 17.91 -4.76 -2.30
N TYR A 188 16.59 -4.57 -2.35
CA TYR A 188 15.76 -4.57 -1.14
C TYR A 188 15.65 -5.94 -0.47
N ASP A 189 15.64 -7.04 -1.24
CA ASP A 189 15.71 -8.40 -0.71
C ASP A 189 16.99 -8.64 0.09
N ALA A 190 18.13 -8.20 -0.42
CA ALA A 190 19.41 -8.27 0.29
C ALA A 190 19.37 -7.45 1.60
N LEU A 191 18.74 -6.27 1.58
CA LEU A 191 18.55 -5.46 2.79
C LEU A 191 17.69 -6.19 3.82
N VAL A 192 16.53 -6.73 3.43
CA VAL A 192 15.62 -7.46 4.32
C VAL A 192 16.32 -8.70 4.91
N SER A 193 17.04 -9.44 4.09
CA SER A 193 17.80 -10.63 4.52
C SER A 193 18.83 -10.29 5.61
N ARG A 194 19.43 -9.10 5.57
CA ARG A 194 20.41 -8.65 6.57
C ARG A 194 19.76 -8.15 7.86
N VAL A 195 18.67 -7.38 7.77
CA VAL A 195 18.09 -6.67 8.92
C VAL A 195 16.92 -7.38 9.59
N ALA A 196 16.30 -8.35 8.91
CA ALA A 196 15.16 -9.10 9.40
C ALA A 196 15.12 -10.56 8.90
N PRO A 197 16.22 -11.34 9.02
CA PRO A 197 16.27 -12.74 8.59
C PRO A 197 15.31 -13.62 9.39
N ASN A 198 14.73 -14.63 8.74
CA ASN A 198 13.83 -15.62 9.35
C ASN A 198 12.60 -14.99 10.04
N THR A 199 12.06 -13.93 9.45
CA THR A 199 10.88 -13.23 9.95
C THR A 199 9.75 -13.23 8.92
N ILE A 200 8.60 -12.66 9.29
CA ILE A 200 7.53 -12.37 8.35
C ILE A 200 8.00 -11.49 7.19
N TYR A 201 8.95 -10.57 7.43
CA TYR A 201 9.47 -9.66 6.41
C TYR A 201 10.22 -10.41 5.31
N SER A 202 11.16 -11.30 5.68
CA SER A 202 11.87 -12.13 4.70
C SER A 202 10.91 -13.10 3.99
N SER A 203 9.91 -13.64 4.70
CA SER A 203 8.89 -14.49 4.08
C SER A 203 8.05 -13.77 3.03
N ILE A 204 7.68 -12.50 3.25
CA ILE A 204 6.97 -11.69 2.25
C ILE A 204 7.85 -11.49 1.00
N MET A 205 9.14 -11.23 1.17
CA MET A 205 10.07 -11.11 0.06
C MET A 205 10.19 -12.42 -0.74
N ASP A 206 10.24 -13.57 -0.06
CA ASP A 206 10.27 -14.87 -0.73
C ASP A 206 8.97 -15.14 -1.51
N LYS A 207 7.80 -14.83 -0.93
CA LYS A 207 6.51 -14.90 -1.63
C LYS A 207 6.49 -14.00 -2.87
N LEU A 208 7.02 -12.77 -2.75
CA LEU A 208 7.11 -11.82 -3.85
C LEU A 208 8.05 -12.31 -4.98
N LYS A 209 9.24 -12.83 -4.64
CA LYS A 209 10.18 -13.40 -5.61
C LYS A 209 9.59 -14.62 -6.33
N ALA A 210 8.88 -15.49 -5.61
CA ALA A 210 8.19 -16.63 -6.19
C ALA A 210 7.09 -16.18 -7.16
N LEU A 211 6.32 -15.15 -6.79
CA LEU A 211 5.31 -14.54 -7.66
C LEU A 211 5.93 -13.95 -8.93
N ILE A 212 7.01 -13.18 -8.81
CA ILE A 212 7.69 -12.58 -9.97
C ILE A 212 8.25 -13.66 -10.90
N SER A 213 8.83 -14.72 -10.33
CA SER A 213 9.31 -15.89 -11.10
C SER A 213 8.17 -16.54 -11.90
N SER A 214 6.96 -16.60 -11.34
CA SER A 214 5.78 -17.13 -12.05
C SER A 214 5.37 -16.30 -13.27
N TRP A 215 5.83 -15.06 -13.40
CA TRP A 215 5.60 -14.22 -14.59
C TRP A 215 6.55 -14.52 -15.75
N GLY A 216 7.46 -15.50 -15.61
CA GLY A 216 8.40 -15.91 -16.66
C GLY A 216 9.76 -15.20 -16.60
N LEU A 217 10.05 -14.47 -15.52
CA LEU A 217 11.39 -13.95 -15.22
C LEU A 217 12.21 -15.05 -14.55
N SER A 218 13.33 -15.46 -15.18
CA SER A 218 14.19 -16.51 -14.66
C SER A 218 15.13 -16.01 -13.56
N GLY A 219 15.57 -16.96 -12.72
CA GLY A 219 16.31 -16.76 -11.48
C GLY A 219 17.59 -15.90 -11.50
N PRO A 220 18.41 -15.80 -12.58
CA PRO A 220 19.66 -15.02 -12.52
C PRO A 220 19.46 -13.53 -12.19
N LEU A 221 18.33 -12.96 -12.63
CA LEU A 221 17.98 -11.55 -12.35
C LEU A 221 17.50 -11.31 -10.91
N LEU A 222 17.18 -12.37 -10.16
CA LEU A 222 16.62 -12.33 -8.80
C LEU A 222 17.48 -13.06 -7.75
N ASP A 223 18.55 -13.75 -8.17
CA ASP A 223 19.42 -14.53 -7.28
C ASP A 223 20.34 -13.62 -6.45
N SER A 224 20.14 -13.60 -5.13
CA SER A 224 20.82 -12.72 -4.16
C SER A 224 22.32 -12.99 -4.00
N SER A 225 22.84 -14.13 -4.47
CA SER A 225 24.22 -14.57 -4.24
C SER A 225 25.30 -13.68 -4.86
N GLU A 226 25.02 -13.01 -5.99
CA GLU A 226 26.00 -12.14 -6.67
C GLU A 226 26.18 -10.77 -5.99
N LEU A 227 25.12 -10.19 -5.41
CA LEU A 227 25.20 -8.89 -4.73
C LEU A 227 25.78 -8.99 -3.31
N GLN A 228 25.68 -10.17 -2.68
CA GLN A 228 26.32 -10.41 -1.38
C GLN A 228 27.84 -10.38 -1.50
N LYS A 229 28.42 -10.98 -2.55
CA LYS A 229 29.86 -10.88 -2.81
C LYS A 229 30.34 -9.44 -3.00
N GLU A 230 29.64 -8.65 -3.81
CA GLU A 230 30.03 -7.25 -4.05
C GLU A 230 29.87 -6.34 -2.82
N GLN A 231 28.96 -6.67 -1.88
CA GLN A 231 28.78 -5.90 -0.64
C GLN A 231 29.70 -6.35 0.48
N ASP A 232 30.06 -7.62 0.54
CA ASP A 232 31.04 -8.14 1.51
C ASP A 232 32.44 -7.57 1.18
N ASP A 233 32.80 -7.45 -0.10
CA ASP A 233 34.04 -6.81 -0.55
C ASP A 233 34.13 -5.30 -0.21
N VAL A 234 33.00 -4.64 0.05
CA VAL A 234 32.94 -3.20 0.39
C VAL A 234 32.87 -2.93 1.89
N ASN A 235 32.48 -3.92 2.71
CA ASN A 235 32.43 -3.80 4.17
C ASN A 235 33.72 -4.26 4.87
N ASP A 236 34.70 -4.78 4.10
CA ASP A 236 36.05 -5.14 4.57
C ASP A 236 37.09 -3.99 4.41
N ASP A 237 36.64 -2.79 4.03
CA ASP A 237 37.40 -1.50 4.03
C ASP A 237 36.77 -0.48 5.02
#